data_AF-A0A1W2TQR7-F1
#
_entry.id   AF-A0A1W2TQR7-F1
#
_cell.length_a   1.000
_cell.length_b   1.000
_cell.length_c   1.000
_cell.angle_alpha   90.00
_cell.angle_beta   90.00
_cell.angle_gamma   90.00
#
_symmetry.space_group_name_H-M   'P 1'
#
loop_
_entity.id
_entity.type
_entity.pdbx_description
1 polymer ?
#
loop_
_entity_poly.entity_id
_entity_poly.type
_entity_poly.pdbx_seq_one_letter_code
_entity_poly.pdbx_strand_id
1 'polypeptide(L)'
;MDDLYKAVVGGNSAFIALDTEHVPVENENNRILHQVGLTYLPATSAAIMLNASISSRQRLSNFYNTYQLQSLTLNIELNNELQEDLIRFRGNIPNRRPSRFGYEQQIHIDSLESAIIKFIQSCNNSNLDTDFVLVGFEMAAEWNYLSKNFPKAMPYFSSWIDLRDIGKDITLAKVLPGRVSMLQTFGYSWKDIKGSNRNGSADNAGDDTVSILAIANAFFNPENQDKLRSRVAQQNRKKAGSLSSEENKTALLQAISTSEIKEKQRLRESKKAQSLESNFNSLGETFIGPC
;
A
#
# COMPACT_ATOMS: atom_id res chain seq x y z
N MET A 1 0.66 19.34 1.18
CA MET A 1 1.61 19.74 2.26
C MET A 1 1.05 20.85 3.15
N ASP A 2 0.44 21.88 2.57
CA ASP A 2 -0.16 23.00 3.31
C ASP A 2 -1.17 22.55 4.37
N ASP A 3 -1.97 21.51 4.10
CA ASP A 3 -3.01 21.06 5.05
C ASP A 3 -2.42 20.43 6.30
N LEU A 4 -1.39 19.60 6.14
CA LEU A 4 -0.66 19.00 7.27
C LEU A 4 0.07 20.07 8.08
N TYR A 5 0.68 21.07 7.42
CA TYR A 5 1.35 22.18 8.08
C TYR A 5 0.37 23.12 8.79
N LYS A 6 -0.77 23.46 8.16
CA LYS A 6 -1.84 24.28 8.75
C LYS A 6 -2.43 23.61 9.99
N ALA A 7 -2.69 22.30 9.93
CA ALA A 7 -3.18 21.55 11.08
C ALA A 7 -2.22 21.63 12.28
N VAL A 8 -0.91 21.52 12.06
CA VAL A 8 0.06 21.62 13.16
C VAL A 8 0.29 23.07 13.62
N VAL A 9 0.39 24.02 12.70
CA VAL A 9 0.67 25.44 13.02
C VAL A 9 -0.52 26.14 13.68
N GLY A 10 -1.74 25.66 13.46
CA GLY A 10 -2.93 26.13 14.18
C GLY A 10 -2.90 25.89 15.70
N GLY A 11 -1.97 25.05 16.19
CA GLY A 11 -1.62 24.93 17.61
C GLY A 11 -2.57 24.09 18.48
N ASN A 12 -3.79 23.81 18.00
CA ASN A 12 -4.82 23.07 18.75
C ASN A 12 -5.25 21.74 18.12
N SER A 13 -4.62 21.30 17.03
CA SER A 13 -4.98 20.03 16.39
C SER A 13 -4.15 18.87 16.92
N ALA A 14 -4.84 17.80 17.31
CA ALA A 14 -4.23 16.52 17.63
C ALA A 14 -4.57 15.51 16.54
N PHE A 15 -3.70 14.51 16.36
CA PHE A 15 -3.84 13.56 15.26
C PHE A 15 -4.23 12.19 15.78
N ILE A 16 -5.17 11.55 15.11
CA ILE A 16 -5.53 10.15 15.36
C ILE A 16 -5.34 9.39 14.07
N ALA A 17 -4.49 8.36 14.08
CA ALA A 17 -4.46 7.38 13.01
C ALA A 17 -5.40 6.23 13.32
N LEU A 18 -6.11 5.75 12.30
CA LEU A 18 -6.99 4.61 12.36
C LEU A 18 -6.67 3.68 11.19
N ASP A 19 -6.54 2.39 11.50
CA ASP A 19 -6.33 1.34 10.51
C ASP A 19 -7.29 0.19 10.79
N THR A 20 -7.91 -0.35 9.76
CA THR A 20 -8.80 -1.52 9.90
C THR A 20 -8.22 -2.71 9.15
N GLU A 21 -8.39 -3.86 9.75
CA GLU A 21 -7.87 -5.11 9.24
C GLU A 21 -9.01 -6.08 8.99
N HIS A 22 -9.24 -6.40 7.72
CA HIS A 22 -10.27 -7.33 7.30
C HIS A 22 -9.70 -8.55 6.60
N VAL A 23 -10.39 -9.67 6.77
CA VAL A 23 -10.12 -10.93 6.06
C VAL A 23 -11.26 -11.21 5.07
N PRO A 24 -10.97 -11.52 3.80
CA PRO A 24 -11.99 -12.00 2.88
C PRO A 24 -12.37 -13.45 3.23
N VAL A 25 -13.67 -13.74 3.24
CA VAL A 25 -14.22 -15.07 3.53
C VAL A 25 -14.18 -15.92 2.25
N GLU A 26 -15.07 -15.63 1.31
CA GLU A 26 -15.15 -16.33 0.02
C GLU A 26 -14.46 -15.56 -1.10
N ASN A 27 -14.57 -14.23 -1.10
CA ASN A 27 -14.01 -13.33 -2.11
C ASN A 27 -13.76 -11.93 -1.52
N GLU A 28 -13.13 -11.05 -2.29
CA GLU A 28 -12.74 -9.69 -1.86
C GLU A 28 -13.93 -8.76 -1.53
N ASN A 29 -15.15 -9.10 -1.95
CA ASN A 29 -16.35 -8.33 -1.63
C ASN A 29 -17.01 -8.77 -0.32
N ASN A 30 -16.65 -9.95 0.20
CA ASN A 30 -17.15 -10.50 1.45
C ASN A 30 -16.03 -10.51 2.49
N ARG A 31 -15.84 -9.38 3.18
CA ARG A 31 -14.75 -9.19 4.15
C ARG A 31 -15.29 -9.03 5.57
N ILE A 32 -14.70 -9.76 6.50
CA ILE A 32 -14.97 -9.65 7.93
C ILE A 32 -13.94 -8.72 8.55
N LEU A 33 -14.39 -7.70 9.27
CA LEU A 33 -13.53 -6.87 10.09
C LEU A 33 -13.05 -7.67 11.30
N HIS A 34 -11.75 -7.70 11.53
CA HIS A 34 -11.11 -8.56 12.52
C HIS A 34 -10.36 -7.78 13.58
N GLN A 35 -9.82 -6.61 13.22
CA GLN A 35 -9.05 -5.79 14.12
C GLN A 35 -9.16 -4.31 13.70
N VAL A 36 -9.14 -3.43 14.69
CA VAL A 36 -9.05 -1.97 14.50
C VAL A 36 -7.88 -1.46 15.32
N GLY A 37 -7.01 -0.69 14.69
CA GLY A 37 -5.93 0.05 15.34
C GLY A 37 -6.30 1.51 15.48
N LEU A 38 -5.92 2.11 16.61
CA LEU A 38 -6.05 3.53 16.88
C LEU A 38 -4.73 4.00 17.51
N THR A 39 -4.17 5.10 17.02
CA THR A 39 -3.07 5.79 17.71
C THR A 39 -3.34 7.28 17.77
N TYR A 40 -3.21 7.86 18.95
CA TYR A 40 -3.32 9.28 19.22
C TYR A 40 -1.93 9.92 19.39
N LEU A 41 -1.76 11.05 18.72
CA LEU A 41 -0.62 11.96 18.82
C LEU A 41 -1.11 13.32 19.36
N PRO A 42 -0.66 13.74 20.56
CA PRO A 42 -1.03 15.02 21.14
C PRO A 42 -0.62 16.24 20.29
N ALA A 43 -1.40 17.32 20.36
CA ALA A 43 -1.10 18.59 19.69
C ALA A 43 0.26 19.18 20.11
N THR A 44 0.59 19.10 21.40
CA THR A 44 1.89 19.52 21.95
C THR A 44 3.05 18.75 21.31
N SER A 45 2.89 17.43 21.15
CA SER A 45 3.86 16.58 20.47
C SER A 45 3.97 16.90 18.98
N ALA A 46 2.86 17.23 18.32
CA ALA A 46 2.88 17.65 16.91
C ALA A 46 3.67 18.95 16.70
N ALA A 47 3.58 19.92 17.62
CA ALA A 47 4.40 21.13 17.57
C ALA A 47 5.90 20.83 17.73
N ILE A 48 6.27 19.83 18.55
CA ILE A 48 7.66 19.37 18.70
C ILE A 48 8.16 18.76 17.38
N MET A 49 7.31 18.04 16.64
CA MET A 49 7.67 17.40 15.37
C MET A 49 8.17 18.38 14.31
N LEU A 50 7.65 19.62 14.29
CA LEU A 50 8.12 20.67 13.38
C LEU A 50 9.57 21.09 13.63
N ASN A 51 10.05 20.97 14.87
CA ASN A 51 11.36 21.45 15.29
C ASN A 51 12.38 20.33 15.52
N ALA A 52 11.97 19.07 15.36
CA ALA A 52 12.80 17.92 15.69
C ALA A 52 13.83 17.64 14.59
N SER A 53 15.11 17.71 14.98
CA SER A 53 16.20 17.09 14.22
C SER A 53 16.05 15.56 14.27
N ILE A 54 15.92 14.93 13.11
CA ILE A 54 15.79 13.48 13.00
C ILE A 54 17.19 12.84 12.89
N SER A 55 17.48 11.86 13.74
CA SER A 55 18.70 11.05 13.63
C SER A 55 18.61 10.06 12.45
N SER A 56 19.77 9.65 11.94
CA SER A 56 19.90 8.78 10.76
C SER A 56 19.36 7.35 10.94
N ARG A 57 18.98 6.96 12.17
CA ARG A 57 18.44 5.61 12.46
C ARG A 57 17.22 5.71 13.36
N GLN A 58 16.06 5.89 12.76
CA GLN A 58 14.80 5.96 13.48
C GLN A 58 14.30 4.57 13.88
N ARG A 59 13.67 4.50 15.06
CA ARG A 59 12.93 3.34 15.56
C ARG A 59 11.54 3.77 15.93
N LEU A 60 10.53 2.98 15.59
CA LEU A 60 9.12 3.23 15.93
C LEU A 60 8.93 3.28 17.45
N SER A 61 9.68 2.50 18.24
CA SER A 61 9.63 2.60 19.71
C SER A 61 10.14 3.93 20.24
N ASN A 62 11.16 4.50 19.62
CA ASN A 62 11.67 5.81 20.02
C ASN A 62 10.66 6.88 19.65
N PHE A 63 10.10 6.82 18.43
CA PHE A 63 9.01 7.70 18.01
C PHE A 63 7.83 7.63 18.99
N TYR A 64 7.36 6.42 19.31
CA TYR A 64 6.28 6.15 20.26
C TYR A 64 6.50 6.84 21.61
N ASN A 65 7.67 6.64 22.19
CA ASN A 65 8.00 7.16 23.52
C ASN A 65 8.31 8.66 23.52
N THR A 66 9.06 9.17 22.53
CA THR A 66 9.45 10.58 22.44
C THR A 66 8.23 11.49 22.32
N TYR A 67 7.23 11.08 21.54
CA TYR A 67 6.03 11.88 21.30
C TYR A 67 4.84 11.47 22.19
N GLN A 68 5.07 10.59 23.16
CA GLN A 68 4.07 10.15 24.14
C GLN A 68 2.77 9.68 23.48
N LEU A 69 2.89 8.89 22.42
CA LEU A 69 1.74 8.37 21.69
C LEU A 69 0.93 7.44 22.60
N GLN A 70 -0.39 7.44 22.41
CA GLN A 70 -1.30 6.50 23.04
C GLN A 70 -1.89 5.61 21.94
N SER A 71 -1.80 4.29 22.09
CA SER A 71 -2.26 3.33 21.09
C SER A 71 -3.24 2.32 21.70
N LEU A 72 -4.22 1.91 20.90
CA LEU A 72 -5.21 0.89 21.23
C LEU A 72 -5.42 -0.01 20.03
N THR A 73 -5.29 -1.31 20.24
CA THR A 73 -5.67 -2.35 19.29
C THR A 73 -6.93 -3.06 19.79
N LEU A 74 -7.99 -2.99 19.02
CA LEU A 74 -9.26 -3.67 19.27
C LEU A 74 -9.32 -4.94 18.42
N ASN A 75 -9.21 -6.09 19.07
CA ASN A 75 -9.42 -7.39 18.46
C ASN A 75 -10.91 -7.72 18.52
N ILE A 76 -11.51 -8.04 17.37
CA ILE A 76 -12.94 -8.28 17.30
C ILE A 76 -13.22 -9.75 17.57
N GLU A 77 -14.09 -9.99 18.54
CA GLU A 77 -14.60 -11.33 18.84
C GLU A 77 -15.45 -11.80 17.67
N LEU A 78 -14.99 -12.88 17.03
CA LEU A 78 -15.78 -13.56 16.02
C LEU A 78 -16.71 -14.57 16.68
N ASN A 79 -17.96 -14.61 16.24
CA ASN A 79 -18.86 -15.71 16.58
C ASN A 79 -18.39 -17.04 15.95
N ASN A 80 -18.89 -18.16 16.46
CA ASN A 80 -18.44 -19.49 16.02
C ASN A 80 -18.69 -19.75 14.53
N GLU A 81 -19.82 -19.27 14.00
CA GLU A 81 -20.19 -19.44 12.58
C GLU A 81 -19.15 -18.77 11.65
N LEU A 82 -18.76 -17.52 11.94
CA LEU A 82 -17.75 -16.81 11.17
C LEU A 82 -16.36 -17.44 11.31
N GLN A 83 -16.03 -17.98 12.49
CA GLN A 83 -14.79 -18.72 12.68
C GLN A 83 -14.75 -20.00 11.83
N GLU A 84 -15.85 -20.76 11.82
CA GLU A 84 -16.00 -21.97 11.00
C GLU A 84 -15.91 -21.66 9.51
N ASP A 85 -16.56 -20.59 9.05
CA ASP A 85 -16.47 -20.14 7.67
C ASP A 85 -15.04 -19.76 7.27
N LEU A 86 -14.32 -19.01 8.12
CA LEU A 86 -12.92 -18.68 7.86
C LEU A 86 -12.04 -19.92 7.78
N ILE A 87 -12.21 -20.88 8.69
CA ILE A 87 -11.49 -22.14 8.64
C ILE A 87 -11.85 -22.92 7.37
N ARG A 88 -13.12 -22.96 6.99
CA ARG A 88 -13.60 -23.69 5.80
C ARG A 88 -13.04 -23.11 4.50
N PHE A 89 -13.08 -21.78 4.33
CA PHE A 89 -12.70 -21.14 3.06
C PHE A 89 -11.21 -20.77 2.98
N ARG A 90 -10.55 -20.52 4.12
CA ARG A 90 -9.15 -20.06 4.17
C ARG A 90 -8.21 -21.07 4.79
N GLY A 91 -8.72 -22.11 5.45
CA GLY A 91 -7.94 -23.12 6.16
C GLY A 91 -7.45 -22.67 7.54
N ASN A 92 -7.52 -21.37 7.87
CA ASN A 92 -7.17 -20.83 9.18
C ASN A 92 -7.76 -19.42 9.42
N ILE A 93 -7.74 -19.01 10.68
CA ILE A 93 -7.94 -17.62 11.09
C ILE A 93 -6.56 -16.94 11.11
N PRO A 94 -6.39 -15.72 10.55
CA PRO A 94 -5.10 -15.03 10.55
C PRO A 94 -4.53 -14.86 11.97
N ASN A 95 -3.40 -15.51 12.24
CA ASN A 95 -2.67 -15.31 13.49
C ASN A 95 -1.84 -14.01 13.39
N ARG A 96 -2.35 -12.96 14.03
CA ARG A 96 -1.78 -11.61 14.03
C ARG A 96 -0.62 -11.51 15.02
N ARG A 97 0.38 -10.68 14.70
CA ARG A 97 1.45 -10.39 15.64
C ARG A 97 0.88 -9.66 16.87
N PRO A 98 1.40 -9.92 18.08
CA PRO A 98 1.07 -9.13 19.25
C PRO A 98 1.43 -7.67 19.03
N SER A 99 0.58 -6.76 19.49
CA SER A 99 0.86 -5.33 19.48
C SER A 99 2.15 -5.04 20.22
N ARG A 100 2.95 -4.14 19.64
CA ARG A 100 4.16 -3.63 20.26
C ARG A 100 3.93 -2.31 20.98
N PHE A 101 2.78 -1.70 20.75
CA PHE A 101 2.48 -0.34 21.16
C PHE A 101 1.09 -0.22 21.78
N GLY A 102 1.04 0.34 22.98
CA GLY A 102 -0.21 0.57 23.68
C GLY A 102 -0.86 -0.72 24.18
N TYR A 103 -2.19 -0.71 24.26
CA TYR A 103 -2.99 -1.80 24.82
C TYR A 103 -3.71 -2.59 23.74
N GLU A 104 -3.84 -3.90 23.95
CA GLU A 104 -4.74 -4.74 23.18
C GLU A 104 -5.97 -5.10 24.00
N GLN A 105 -7.14 -5.06 23.37
CA GLN A 105 -8.41 -5.39 24.00
C GLN A 105 -9.25 -6.25 23.06
N GLN A 106 -9.85 -7.31 23.59
CA GLN A 106 -10.90 -8.07 22.89
C GLN A 106 -12.25 -7.37 23.05
N ILE A 107 -13.02 -7.30 21.97
CA ILE A 107 -14.32 -6.62 21.97
C ILE A 107 -15.33 -7.26 21.01
N HIS A 108 -16.59 -7.32 21.44
CA HIS A 108 -17.70 -7.68 20.56
C HIS A 108 -17.96 -6.58 19.52
N ILE A 109 -18.32 -6.96 18.29
CA ILE A 109 -18.54 -6.01 17.18
C ILE A 109 -19.56 -4.91 17.54
N ASP A 110 -20.62 -5.23 18.28
CA ASP A 110 -21.64 -4.26 18.70
C ASP A 110 -21.12 -3.18 19.67
N SER A 111 -20.02 -3.47 20.37
CA SER A 111 -19.38 -2.52 21.30
C SER A 111 -18.22 -1.76 20.66
N LEU A 112 -17.84 -2.11 19.42
CA LEU A 112 -16.65 -1.58 18.75
C LEU A 112 -16.69 -0.06 18.61
N GLU A 113 -17.76 0.48 18.02
CA GLU A 113 -17.91 1.93 17.83
C GLU A 113 -17.85 2.70 19.17
N SER A 114 -18.46 2.13 20.21
CA SER A 114 -18.43 2.72 21.56
C SER A 114 -17.02 2.73 22.16
N ALA A 115 -16.21 1.70 21.91
CA ALA A 115 -14.82 1.68 22.36
C ALA A 115 -13.94 2.67 21.60
N ILE A 116 -14.13 2.81 20.29
CA ILE A 116 -13.47 3.84 19.48
C ILE A 116 -13.77 5.23 20.06
N ILE A 117 -15.05 5.53 20.32
CA ILE A 117 -15.47 6.81 20.91
C ILE A 117 -14.85 7.01 22.29
N LYS A 118 -14.88 6.01 23.17
CA LYS A 118 -14.26 6.09 24.50
C LYS A 118 -12.77 6.38 24.42
N PHE A 119 -12.06 5.76 23.49
CA PHE A 119 -10.65 6.06 23.25
C PHE A 119 -10.44 7.52 22.85
N ILE A 120 -11.18 8.01 21.85
CA ILE A 120 -11.09 9.42 21.40
C ILE A 120 -11.38 10.39 22.56
N GLN A 121 -12.44 10.13 23.33
CA GLN A 121 -12.79 10.94 24.50
C GLN A 121 -11.70 10.92 25.57
N SER A 122 -11.07 9.77 25.83
CA SER A 122 -9.97 9.65 26.80
C SER A 122 -8.69 10.38 26.35
N CYS A 123 -8.53 10.63 25.05
CA CYS A 123 -7.44 11.45 24.54
C CYS A 123 -7.66 12.93 24.84
N ASN A 124 -8.91 13.36 25.05
CA ASN A 124 -9.27 14.73 25.39
C ASN A 124 -9.25 14.95 26.92
N ASN A 125 -8.05 15.00 27.51
CA ASN A 125 -7.90 15.02 28.97
C ASN A 125 -8.16 16.38 29.65
N SER A 126 -8.48 17.47 28.94
CA SER A 126 -8.80 18.77 29.61
C SER A 126 -9.23 19.92 28.70
N ASN A 127 -8.97 19.87 27.38
CA ASN A 127 -9.18 21.01 26.49
C ASN A 127 -10.38 20.75 25.56
N LEU A 128 -11.51 21.37 25.90
CA LEU A 128 -12.74 21.37 25.09
C LEU A 128 -12.53 21.84 23.63
N ASP A 129 -11.39 22.49 23.33
CA ASP A 129 -11.08 23.08 22.02
C ASP A 129 -10.03 22.28 21.20
N THR A 130 -9.80 20.99 21.48
CA THR A 130 -8.87 20.18 20.68
C THR A 130 -9.54 19.68 19.41
N ASP A 131 -9.01 20.07 18.25
CA ASP A 131 -9.44 19.56 16.95
C ASP A 131 -8.78 18.21 16.66
N PHE A 132 -9.58 17.14 16.50
CA PHE A 132 -9.03 15.84 16.08
C PHE A 132 -8.98 15.73 14.56
N VAL A 133 -7.79 15.48 14.05
CA VAL A 133 -7.54 15.21 12.63
C VAL A 133 -7.31 13.72 12.43
N LEU A 134 -8.15 13.09 11.62
CA LEU A 134 -7.99 11.69 11.25
C LEU A 134 -6.87 11.56 10.21
N VAL A 135 -5.87 10.70 10.46
CA VAL A 135 -4.74 10.48 9.56
C VAL A 135 -4.75 9.06 9.05
N GLY A 136 -4.79 8.90 7.73
CA GLY A 136 -4.74 7.60 7.08
C GLY A 136 -3.65 7.49 6.03
N PHE A 137 -3.49 6.27 5.54
CA PHE A 137 -2.66 5.97 4.38
C PHE A 137 -3.52 5.16 3.41
N GLU A 138 -3.94 5.77 2.29
CA GLU A 138 -5.09 5.27 1.47
C GLU A 138 -6.46 5.55 2.11
N MET A 139 -6.60 6.73 2.70
CA MET A 139 -7.75 7.13 3.51
C MET A 139 -9.06 7.18 2.72
N ALA A 140 -9.05 7.39 1.39
CA ALA A 140 -10.29 7.47 0.61
C ALA A 140 -11.16 6.20 0.69
N ALA A 141 -10.53 5.01 0.66
CA ALA A 141 -11.25 3.74 0.80
C ALA A 141 -11.69 3.54 2.26
N GLU A 142 -10.79 3.82 3.19
CA GLU A 142 -11.03 3.70 4.62
C GLU A 142 -12.16 4.63 5.09
N TRP A 143 -12.23 5.86 4.58
CA TRP A 143 -13.22 6.86 4.97
C TRP A 143 -14.64 6.42 4.63
N ASN A 144 -14.85 5.82 3.46
CA ASN A 144 -16.15 5.27 3.08
C ASN A 144 -16.55 4.11 4.01
N TYR A 145 -15.58 3.30 4.44
CA TYR A 145 -15.82 2.24 5.41
C TYR A 145 -16.19 2.81 6.79
N LEU A 146 -15.40 3.75 7.31
CA LEU A 146 -15.61 4.34 8.64
C LEU A 146 -16.93 5.13 8.70
N SER A 147 -17.24 5.93 7.68
CA SER A 147 -18.48 6.71 7.65
C SER A 147 -19.73 5.83 7.60
N LYS A 148 -19.66 4.67 6.95
CA LYS A 148 -20.74 3.70 6.89
C LYS A 148 -20.90 2.88 8.18
N ASN A 149 -19.78 2.42 8.76
CA ASN A 149 -19.80 1.45 9.86
C ASN A 149 -19.63 2.07 11.25
N PHE A 150 -19.06 3.27 11.34
CA PHE A 150 -18.82 4.01 12.58
C PHE A 150 -19.35 5.46 12.53
N PRO A 151 -20.61 5.69 12.10
CA PRO A 151 -21.15 7.02 11.89
C PRO A 151 -21.17 7.92 13.15
N LYS A 152 -21.19 7.35 14.35
CA LYS A 152 -21.16 8.10 15.63
C LYS A 152 -19.74 8.50 16.04
N ALA A 153 -18.73 7.80 15.56
CA ALA A 153 -17.33 8.20 15.77
C ALA A 153 -16.92 9.35 14.84
N MET A 154 -17.50 9.43 13.63
CA MET A 154 -17.11 10.44 12.63
C MET A 154 -17.19 11.89 13.11
N PRO A 155 -18.23 12.34 13.86
CA PRO A 155 -18.33 13.73 14.32
C PRO A 155 -17.23 14.18 15.28
N TYR A 156 -16.42 13.25 15.82
CA TYR A 156 -15.28 13.62 16.65
C TYR A 156 -14.10 14.18 15.84
N PHE A 157 -14.04 13.91 14.53
CA PHE A 157 -12.97 14.39 13.66
C PHE A 157 -13.40 15.67 12.95
N SER A 158 -12.61 16.73 13.10
CA SER A 158 -12.85 18.01 12.41
C SER A 158 -12.40 17.98 10.95
N SER A 159 -11.41 17.13 10.64
CA SER A 159 -10.91 16.92 9.28
C SER A 159 -10.18 15.57 9.15
N TRP A 160 -9.78 15.22 7.93
CA TRP A 160 -8.96 14.03 7.66
C TRP A 160 -7.85 14.32 6.64
N ILE A 161 -6.78 13.53 6.71
CA ILE A 161 -5.60 13.64 5.85
C ILE A 161 -5.23 12.26 5.30
N ASP A 162 -5.05 12.15 3.98
CA ASP A 162 -4.38 11.00 3.37
C ASP A 162 -2.89 11.30 3.13
N LEU A 163 -2.03 10.55 3.81
CA LEU A 163 -0.58 10.69 3.67
C LEU A 163 -0.07 10.36 2.26
N ARG A 164 -0.82 9.62 1.44
CA ARG A 164 -0.46 9.42 0.04
C ARG A 164 -0.64 10.68 -0.77
N ASP A 165 -1.64 11.50 -0.49
CA ASP A 165 -1.82 12.74 -1.25
C ASP A 165 -0.73 13.74 -0.89
N ILE A 166 -0.36 13.83 0.39
CA ILE A 166 0.81 14.60 0.84
C ILE A 166 2.10 14.13 0.17
N GLY A 167 2.35 12.82 0.10
CA GLY A 167 3.52 12.29 -0.59
C GLY A 167 3.51 12.58 -2.10
N LYS A 168 2.34 12.59 -2.75
CA LYS A 168 2.21 12.91 -4.18
C LYS A 168 2.53 14.37 -4.42
N ASP A 169 2.09 15.28 -3.54
CA ASP A 169 2.48 16.69 -3.58
C ASP A 169 4.00 16.87 -3.46
N ILE A 170 4.62 16.15 -2.53
CA ILE A 170 6.08 16.19 -2.33
C ILE A 170 6.81 15.67 -3.56
N THR A 171 6.34 14.60 -4.19
CA THR A 171 7.10 13.92 -5.25
C THR A 171 6.70 14.33 -6.66
N LEU A 172 5.54 14.99 -6.82
CA LEU A 172 4.84 15.23 -8.07
C LEU A 172 4.57 13.94 -8.87
N ALA A 173 4.51 12.80 -8.19
CA ALA A 173 4.36 11.50 -8.83
C ALA A 173 2.93 10.97 -8.72
N LYS A 174 2.47 10.23 -9.74
CA LYS A 174 1.15 9.57 -9.72
C LYS A 174 1.11 8.38 -8.76
N VAL A 175 2.24 7.68 -8.60
CA VAL A 175 2.34 6.46 -7.80
C VAL A 175 3.42 6.65 -6.75
N LEU A 176 3.03 6.41 -5.50
CA LEU A 176 3.93 6.40 -4.37
C LEU A 176 4.30 4.99 -3.93
N PRO A 177 5.46 4.82 -3.25
CA PRO A 177 5.77 3.57 -2.54
C PRO A 177 4.72 3.28 -1.47
N GLY A 178 4.52 2.00 -1.13
CA GLY A 178 3.67 1.63 0.01
C GLY A 178 4.26 2.05 1.36
N ARG A 179 3.44 2.02 2.42
CA ARG A 179 3.76 2.45 3.80
C ARG A 179 5.14 1.99 4.26
N VAL A 180 5.43 0.69 4.16
CA VAL A 180 6.69 0.11 4.60
C VAL A 180 7.89 0.64 3.80
N SER A 181 7.75 0.79 2.48
CA SER A 181 8.82 1.33 1.65
C SER A 181 9.05 2.82 1.91
N MET A 182 8.02 3.58 2.29
CA MET A 182 8.17 4.97 2.72
C MET A 182 8.95 5.06 4.03
N LEU A 183 8.57 4.30 5.05
CA LEU A 183 9.30 4.27 6.32
C LEU A 183 10.77 3.88 6.13
N GLN A 184 11.06 2.90 5.27
CA GLN A 184 12.44 2.57 4.91
C GLN A 184 13.19 3.74 4.27
N THR A 185 12.52 4.52 3.42
CA THR A 185 13.09 5.73 2.79
C THR A 185 13.43 6.79 3.84
N PHE A 186 12.69 6.83 4.95
CA PHE A 186 12.93 7.73 6.08
C PHE A 186 13.88 7.17 7.14
N GLY A 187 14.52 6.03 6.88
CA GLY A 187 15.57 5.48 7.74
C GLY A 187 15.08 4.48 8.80
N TYR A 188 13.81 4.08 8.77
CA TYR A 188 13.31 2.98 9.62
C TYR A 188 13.74 1.63 9.04
N SER A 189 14.17 0.70 9.90
CA SER A 189 14.57 -0.63 9.45
C SER A 189 13.35 -1.54 9.23
N TRP A 190 13.41 -2.45 8.24
CA TRP A 190 12.33 -3.44 8.01
C TRP A 190 11.98 -4.24 9.26
N LYS A 191 12.99 -4.67 10.02
CA LYS A 191 12.81 -5.43 11.27
C LYS A 191 12.05 -4.62 12.33
N ASP A 192 12.26 -3.30 12.34
CA ASP A 192 11.59 -2.40 13.26
C ASP A 192 10.17 -2.05 12.81
N ILE A 193 9.89 -2.07 11.51
CA ILE A 193 8.53 -1.86 10.98
C ILE A 193 7.67 -3.11 11.18
N LYS A 194 8.15 -4.29 10.75
CA LYS A 194 7.37 -5.54 10.80
C LYS A 194 7.44 -6.28 12.13
N GLY A 195 8.47 -6.04 12.94
CA GLY A 195 8.69 -6.78 14.18
C GLY A 195 9.06 -8.25 13.95
N SER A 196 8.94 -9.05 15.00
CA SER A 196 9.17 -10.50 14.95
C SER A 196 7.91 -11.25 14.51
N ASN A 197 8.05 -12.26 13.66
CA ASN A 197 6.94 -13.13 13.23
C ASN A 197 6.74 -14.38 14.10
N ARG A 198 7.45 -14.49 15.24
CA ARG A 198 7.42 -15.69 16.09
C ARG A 198 6.04 -16.03 16.62
N ASN A 199 5.21 -15.02 16.86
CA ASN A 199 3.89 -15.17 17.48
C ASN A 199 2.74 -14.84 16.51
N GLY A 200 3.02 -14.72 15.20
CA GLY A 200 2.03 -14.34 14.20
C GLY A 200 2.68 -13.82 12.93
N SER A 201 2.03 -14.00 11.79
CA SER A 201 2.55 -13.57 10.48
C SER A 201 1.80 -12.39 9.88
N ALA A 202 0.55 -12.15 10.30
CA ALA A 202 -0.24 -10.99 9.87
C ALA A 202 0.13 -9.73 10.67
N ASP A 203 0.04 -8.57 10.02
CA ASP A 203 0.38 -7.27 10.62
C ASP A 203 -0.63 -6.89 11.72
N ASN A 204 -0.24 -6.04 12.68
CA ASN A 204 -1.14 -5.58 13.74
C ASN A 204 -1.63 -4.17 13.39
N ALA A 205 -2.94 -3.94 13.38
CA ALA A 205 -3.54 -2.66 13.02
C ALA A 205 -3.05 -1.52 13.93
N GLY A 206 -2.84 -1.78 15.23
CA GLY A 206 -2.29 -0.78 16.15
C GLY A 206 -0.87 -0.37 15.78
N ASP A 207 0.01 -1.34 15.51
CA ASP A 207 1.39 -1.06 15.06
C ASP A 207 1.42 -0.27 13.74
N ASP A 208 0.44 -0.54 12.87
CA ASP A 208 0.27 0.14 11.60
C ASP A 208 -0.17 1.59 11.78
N THR A 209 -1.06 1.89 12.72
CA THR A 209 -1.41 3.29 13.06
C THR A 209 -0.23 4.10 13.60
N VAL A 210 0.65 3.50 14.42
CA VAL A 210 1.91 4.15 14.85
C VAL A 210 2.81 4.43 13.65
N SER A 211 2.89 3.47 12.72
CA SER A 211 3.65 3.60 11.48
C SER A 211 3.12 4.71 10.56
N ILE A 212 1.79 4.90 10.50
CA ILE A 212 1.15 6.00 9.77
C ILE A 212 1.56 7.35 10.36
N LEU A 213 1.48 7.53 11.69
CA LEU A 213 1.89 8.78 12.33
C LEU A 213 3.40 9.04 12.22
N ALA A 214 4.22 7.98 12.19
CA ALA A 214 5.65 8.11 11.92
C ALA A 214 5.93 8.62 10.50
N ILE A 215 5.14 8.24 9.49
CA ILE A 215 5.22 8.82 8.14
C ILE A 215 4.80 10.28 8.15
N ALA A 216 3.69 10.62 8.82
CA ALA A 216 3.23 12.00 8.96
C ALA A 216 4.35 12.88 9.57
N ASN A 217 5.00 12.39 10.62
CA ASN A 217 6.18 13.02 11.21
C ASN A 217 7.32 13.22 10.21
N ALA A 218 7.65 12.18 9.46
CA ALA A 218 8.77 12.22 8.54
C ALA A 218 8.58 13.27 7.43
N PHE A 219 7.33 13.57 7.03
CA PHE A 219 7.05 14.60 6.03
C PHE A 219 7.39 16.02 6.46
N PHE A 220 7.46 16.32 7.76
CA PHE A 220 7.88 17.65 8.22
C PHE A 220 9.38 17.92 8.01
N ASN A 221 10.19 16.87 7.80
CA ASN A 221 11.62 17.02 7.58
C ASN A 221 11.96 17.15 6.08
N PRO A 222 12.54 18.28 5.63
CA PRO A 222 12.92 18.48 4.22
C PRO A 222 13.87 17.40 3.67
N GLU A 223 14.81 16.91 4.48
CA GLU A 223 15.74 15.86 4.07
C GLU A 223 15.00 14.55 3.72
N ASN A 224 13.95 14.23 4.48
CA ASN A 224 13.10 13.08 4.19
C ASN A 224 12.26 13.29 2.93
N GLN A 225 11.77 14.51 2.69
CA GLN A 225 11.09 14.85 1.45
C GLN A 225 12.02 14.63 0.24
N ASP A 226 13.28 15.05 0.32
CA ASP A 226 14.27 14.85 -0.75
C ASP A 226 14.64 13.38 -0.97
N LYS A 227 14.76 12.60 0.11
CA LYS A 227 14.92 11.13 0.02
C LYS A 227 13.75 10.50 -0.71
N LEU A 228 12.52 10.93 -0.41
CA LEU A 228 11.32 10.42 -1.08
C LEU A 228 11.29 10.78 -2.56
N ARG A 229 11.56 12.05 -2.92
CA ARG A 229 11.68 12.49 -4.33
C ARG A 229 12.70 11.63 -5.09
N SER A 230 13.87 11.43 -4.49
CA SER A 230 14.96 10.64 -5.07
C SER A 230 14.57 9.17 -5.27
N ARG A 231 13.90 8.58 -4.27
CA ARG A 231 13.42 7.19 -4.32
C ARG A 231 12.41 6.97 -5.44
N VAL A 232 11.44 7.87 -5.57
CA VAL A 232 10.41 7.79 -6.60
C VAL A 232 11.00 8.02 -7.99
N ALA A 233 11.91 8.99 -8.14
CA ALA A 233 12.63 9.19 -9.40
C ALA A 233 13.41 7.93 -9.83
N GLN A 234 14.08 7.25 -8.90
CA GLN A 234 14.75 5.97 -9.20
C GLN A 234 13.77 4.88 -9.63
N GLN A 235 12.61 4.75 -8.97
CA GLN A 235 11.60 3.76 -9.35
C GLN A 235 11.05 4.01 -10.76
N ASN A 236 10.80 5.27 -11.11
CA ASN A 236 10.33 5.65 -12.42
C ASN A 236 11.38 5.37 -13.52
N ARG A 237 12.66 5.66 -13.25
CA ARG A 237 13.75 5.30 -14.17
C ARG A 237 13.86 3.80 -14.40
N LYS A 238 13.73 2.98 -13.35
CA LYS A 238 13.75 1.52 -13.45
C LYS A 238 12.57 1.00 -14.29
N LYS A 239 11.37 1.53 -14.10
CA LYS A 239 10.18 1.18 -14.90
C LYS A 239 10.32 1.57 -16.36
N ALA A 240 10.86 2.76 -16.65
CA ALA A 240 11.11 3.19 -18.03
C ALA A 240 12.14 2.28 -18.73
N GLY A 241 13.21 1.90 -18.02
CA GLY A 241 14.21 0.96 -18.53
C GLY A 241 13.66 -0.45 -18.78
N SER A 242 12.77 -0.96 -17.91
CA SER A 242 12.13 -2.27 -18.12
C SER A 242 11.17 -2.26 -19.30
N LEU A 243 10.36 -1.21 -19.45
CA LEU A 243 9.44 -1.05 -20.59
C LEU A 243 10.20 -0.98 -21.92
N SER A 244 11.26 -0.18 -21.98
CA SER A 244 12.12 -0.11 -23.17
C SER A 244 12.77 -1.47 -23.51
N SER A 245 13.16 -2.25 -22.50
CA SER A 245 13.70 -3.60 -22.70
C SER A 245 12.65 -4.58 -23.24
N GLU A 246 11.39 -4.49 -22.79
CA GLU A 246 10.30 -5.34 -23.27
C GLU A 246 9.86 -4.96 -24.69
N GLU A 247 9.80 -3.67 -25.01
CA GLU A 247 9.53 -3.17 -26.36
C GLU A 247 10.60 -3.67 -27.34
N ASN A 248 11.88 -3.56 -26.97
CA ASN A 248 12.98 -4.06 -27.79
C ASN A 248 12.93 -5.58 -28.00
N LYS A 249 12.56 -6.35 -26.98
CA LYS A 249 12.39 -7.80 -27.08
C LYS A 249 11.23 -8.18 -28.01
N THR A 250 10.13 -7.44 -27.91
CA THR A 250 8.94 -7.66 -28.76
C THR A 250 9.25 -7.33 -30.22
N ALA A 251 9.94 -6.21 -30.48
CA ALA A 251 10.38 -5.83 -31.82
C ALA A 251 11.33 -6.88 -32.44
N LEU A 252 12.26 -7.43 -31.64
CA LEU A 252 13.17 -8.49 -32.09
C LEU A 252 12.41 -9.78 -32.46
N LEU A 253 11.47 -10.22 -31.63
CA LEU A 253 10.65 -11.40 -31.91
C LEU A 253 9.80 -11.23 -33.18
N GLN A 254 9.24 -10.03 -33.38
CA GLN A 254 8.45 -9.72 -34.56
C GLN A 254 9.32 -9.69 -35.83
N ALA A 255 10.54 -9.17 -35.73
CA ALA A 255 11.52 -9.18 -36.83
C ALA A 255 11.92 -10.60 -37.23
N ILE A 256 12.20 -11.47 -36.25
CA ILE A 256 12.52 -12.89 -36.48
C ILE A 256 11.36 -13.60 -37.17
N SER A 257 10.14 -13.48 -36.62
CA SER A 257 8.95 -14.10 -37.23
C SER A 257 8.70 -13.61 -38.67
N THR A 258 8.90 -12.32 -38.93
CA THR A 258 8.76 -11.75 -40.28
C THR A 258 9.82 -12.29 -41.24
N SER A 259 11.07 -12.47 -40.79
CA SER A 259 12.13 -13.06 -41.60
C SER A 259 11.85 -14.53 -41.96
N GLU A 260 11.37 -15.33 -41.01
CA GLU A 260 11.00 -16.73 -41.25
C GLU A 260 9.84 -16.87 -42.24
N ILE A 261 8.84 -15.98 -42.17
CA ILE A 261 7.72 -15.96 -43.12
C ILE A 261 8.23 -15.64 -44.53
N LYS A 262 9.09 -14.63 -44.67
CA LYS A 262 9.68 -14.26 -45.96
C LYS A 262 10.54 -15.37 -46.54
N GLU A 263 11.31 -16.08 -45.72
CA GLU A 263 12.12 -17.22 -46.16
C GLU A 263 11.26 -18.39 -46.64
N LYS A 264 10.21 -18.74 -45.88
CA LYS A 264 9.23 -19.77 -46.29
C LYS A 264 8.51 -19.41 -47.61
N GLN A 265 8.21 -18.13 -47.83
CA GLN A 265 7.64 -17.66 -49.10
C GLN A 265 8.62 -17.84 -50.26
N ARG A 266 9.88 -17.41 -50.10
CA ARG A 266 10.93 -17.61 -51.12
C ARG A 266 11.13 -19.08 -51.47
N LEU A 267 11.14 -19.97 -50.47
CA LEU A 267 11.25 -21.42 -50.71
C LEU A 267 10.05 -21.97 -51.49
N ARG A 268 8.83 -21.49 -51.23
CA ARG A 268 7.63 -21.89 -51.99
C ARG A 268 7.69 -21.40 -53.43
N GLU A 269 8.14 -20.17 -53.67
CA GLU A 269 8.31 -19.61 -55.02
C GLU A 269 9.39 -20.35 -55.80
N SER A 270 10.54 -20.63 -55.18
CA SER A 270 11.61 -21.42 -55.80
C SER A 270 11.14 -22.83 -56.17
N LYS A 271 10.39 -23.52 -55.29
CA LYS A 271 9.80 -24.83 -55.60
C LYS A 271 8.79 -24.77 -56.75
N LYS A 272 7.97 -23.71 -56.82
CA LYS A 272 7.03 -23.50 -57.94
C LYS A 272 7.78 -23.30 -59.26
N ALA A 273 8.86 -22.51 -59.26
CA ALA A 273 9.68 -22.29 -60.45
C ALA A 273 10.31 -23.60 -60.96
N GLN A 274 10.89 -24.39 -60.06
CA GLN A 274 11.48 -25.71 -60.41
C GLN A 274 10.45 -26.70 -60.98
N SER A 275 9.23 -26.72 -60.44
CA SER A 275 8.15 -27.57 -60.95
C SER A 275 7.67 -27.14 -62.35
N LEU A 276 7.71 -25.84 -62.65
CA LEU A 276 7.37 -25.33 -63.98
C LEU A 276 8.46 -25.70 -64.99
N GLU A 277 9.74 -25.61 -64.61
CA GLU A 277 10.87 -26.05 -65.44
C GLU A 277 10.83 -27.57 -65.71
N SER A 278 10.51 -28.40 -64.71
CA SER A 278 10.41 -29.85 -64.90
C SER A 278 9.26 -30.25 -65.85
N ASN A 279 8.11 -29.55 -65.76
CA ASN A 279 6.97 -29.79 -66.65
C ASN A 279 7.26 -29.32 -68.08
N PHE A 280 8.06 -28.26 -68.26
CA PHE A 280 8.48 -27.80 -69.58
C PHE A 280 9.42 -28.81 -70.24
N ASN A 281 10.33 -29.40 -69.48
CA ASN A 281 11.24 -30.44 -69.99
C ASN A 281 10.52 -31.76 -70.32
N SER A 282 9.47 -32.14 -69.59
CA SER A 282 8.70 -33.37 -69.91
C SER A 282 7.81 -33.24 -71.17
N LEU A 283 7.39 -32.02 -71.52
CA LEU A 283 6.66 -31.74 -72.76
C LEU A 283 7.57 -31.78 -74.00
N GLY A 284 8.88 -31.65 -73.84
CA GLY A 284 9.86 -31.78 -74.91
C GLY A 284 10.08 -33.22 -75.37
N GLU A 285 9.79 -34.23 -74.53
CA GLU A 285 10.02 -35.65 -74.86
C GLU A 285 8.83 -36.32 -75.56
N THR A 286 7.69 -35.64 -75.73
CA THR A 286 6.48 -36.23 -76.34
C THR A 286 6.29 -35.93 -77.84
N PHE A 287 7.25 -35.24 -78.49
CA PHE A 287 7.19 -34.84 -79.90
C PHE A 287 8.27 -35.51 -80.77
N ILE A 288 8.53 -36.80 -80.59
CA ILE A 288 9.12 -37.62 -81.67
C ILE A 288 8.35 -38.94 -81.74
N GLY A 289 7.22 -38.90 -82.45
CA GLY A 289 6.51 -40.08 -82.98
C GLY A 289 6.74 -40.20 -84.49
N PRO A 290 6.54 -41.38 -85.08
CA PRO A 290 7.46 -42.00 -86.04
C PRO A 290 7.17 -41.65 -87.51
N CYS A 291 8.21 -41.75 -88.33
CA CYS A 291 8.11 -42.12 -89.75
C CYS A 291 8.92 -43.39 -89.97
#